data_AF-A0A8H8MVK5-F1
#
_entry.id   AF-A0A8H8MVK5-F1
#
_cell.length_a   1.000
_cell.length_b   1.000
_cell.length_c   1.000
_cell.angle_alpha   90.00
_cell.angle_beta   90.00
_cell.angle_gamma   90.00
#
_symmetry.space_group_name_H-M   'P 1'
#
loop_
_entity.id
_entity.type
_entity.pdbx_description
1 polymer ?
#
loop_
_entity_poly.entity_id
_entity_poly.type
_entity_poly.pdbx_seq_one_letter_code
_entity_poly.pdbx_strand_id
1 'polypeptide(L)'
;MIISTSLLYSVALAVTSVIFTATPTFAAHLTESDFQSSIAKGLWLVEFYSPYCPHCKRFAPTWEKVAEEKAPLEAISGFTMAQVNCIAQGDLCNANKVTGYPQVMLLQDGKKLREYNGDRTHDDLSKFVDEAVAEFTKSTTETAPSSNAETPHLNKDGSVLVLSPDTFEKTLAEGPAFVKFYAPWCGHCKKLAPVWVELAKKAQGRATIAEVDCDRFGGLCKSQGVDGYPMLFFFNAGQKVDFRGGRKIDALEQFVLRAVSPGVQQIDAKEAENALKTEPVFFLALYTYSTPQEYLASIEEASKSLLGSPPVYKSRDPELFKKFDIDPAQGPVLLVIKDHDQQPFAQFPLTAVATTPLISTFFQHHRTPVLQQLTSENFADVMKHPAKPLVVLTAFDMEKMPKTELSESIEKLSDIAKRWQRQAVRLTDTRPTIFVYMDGERWSKWLKSMYGIRKERLPATVIVDHHRLLYYDHDSGKAPFRLEHDSIFGAVESAYLGFLTPKHSENFIERTVRSLNDRLEYIGSSAVAHPFVSVGVVVGFLAGALWVVRRLVEDDLPTGSYQSTHTWKPSNRMD
;
A
#
# COMPACT_ATOMS: atom_id res chain seq x y z
N MET A 1 -2.60 44.40 -67.84
CA MET A 1 -3.10 45.77 -68.07
C MET A 1 -4.58 45.82 -67.68
N ILE A 2 -4.85 46.45 -66.53
CA ILE A 2 -6.01 47.27 -66.14
C ILE A 2 -7.47 46.72 -66.14
N ILE A 3 -8.17 47.08 -65.03
CA ILE A 3 -9.61 47.34 -64.75
C ILE A 3 -10.46 46.08 -64.45
N SER A 4 -10.95 45.79 -63.23
CA SER A 4 -11.72 46.53 -62.20
C SER A 4 -13.25 46.57 -62.43
N THR A 5 -13.97 46.52 -61.30
CA THR A 5 -15.37 46.91 -61.04
C THR A 5 -16.45 45.82 -61.22
N SER A 6 -17.09 45.39 -60.12
CA SER A 6 -18.29 46.05 -59.56
C SER A 6 -19.06 45.13 -58.60
N LEU A 7 -19.28 45.62 -57.38
CA LEU A 7 -20.24 45.10 -56.40
C LEU A 7 -21.68 45.20 -56.93
N LEU A 8 -22.51 44.20 -56.63
CA LEU A 8 -23.96 44.39 -56.47
C LEU A 8 -24.44 43.61 -55.24
N TYR A 9 -24.89 44.39 -54.25
CA TYR A 9 -25.55 43.96 -53.02
C TYR A 9 -26.86 43.23 -53.34
N SER A 10 -27.06 42.05 -52.77
CA SER A 10 -28.37 41.42 -52.62
C SER A 10 -28.67 41.30 -51.13
N VAL A 11 -29.61 42.12 -50.64
CA VAL A 11 -30.14 42.05 -49.27
C VAL A 11 -31.07 40.84 -49.21
N ALA A 12 -30.61 39.75 -48.62
CA ALA A 12 -31.47 38.63 -48.23
C ALA A 12 -31.91 38.85 -46.78
N LEU A 13 -33.22 39.01 -46.55
CA LEU A 13 -33.82 38.91 -45.22
C LEU A 13 -33.63 37.48 -44.70
N ALA A 14 -32.65 37.29 -43.80
CA ALA A 14 -32.58 36.09 -42.99
C ALA A 14 -33.61 36.21 -41.86
N VAL A 15 -34.71 35.46 -41.98
CA VAL A 15 -35.62 35.20 -40.86
C VAL A 15 -34.83 34.37 -39.84
N THR A 16 -34.33 35.02 -38.80
CA THR A 16 -33.72 34.33 -37.66
C THR A 16 -34.83 33.61 -36.91
N SER A 17 -34.95 32.30 -37.13
CA SER A 17 -35.66 31.42 -36.21
C SER A 17 -34.95 31.52 -34.86
N VAL A 18 -35.57 32.19 -33.90
CA VAL A 18 -35.19 32.12 -32.50
C VAL A 18 -35.40 30.67 -32.08
N ILE A 19 -34.31 29.89 -32.06
CA ILE A 19 -34.31 28.60 -31.39
C ILE A 19 -34.40 28.95 -29.91
N PHE A 20 -35.59 28.79 -29.35
CA PHE A 20 -35.78 28.79 -27.90
C PHE A 20 -35.00 27.58 -27.38
N THR A 21 -33.81 27.81 -26.83
CA THR A 21 -33.10 26.78 -26.08
C THR A 21 -33.90 26.56 -24.80
N ALA A 22 -34.67 25.47 -24.75
CA ALA A 22 -35.33 25.05 -23.52
C ALA A 22 -34.26 24.86 -22.44
N THR A 23 -34.43 25.55 -21.32
CA THR A 23 -33.61 25.34 -20.12
C THR A 23 -33.73 23.88 -19.70
N PRO A 24 -32.62 23.20 -19.35
CA PRO A 24 -32.68 21.82 -18.88
C PRO A 24 -33.53 21.75 -17.62
N THR A 25 -34.57 20.92 -17.65
CA THR A 25 -35.41 20.62 -16.49
C THR A 25 -34.65 19.63 -15.61
N PHE A 26 -34.24 20.05 -14.41
CA PHE A 26 -33.43 19.24 -13.48
C PHE A 26 -34.22 18.16 -12.74
N ALA A 27 -35.56 18.26 -12.68
CA ALA A 27 -36.41 17.21 -12.12
C ALA A 27 -36.88 16.23 -13.21
N ALA A 28 -36.79 14.93 -12.95
CA ALA A 28 -37.26 13.91 -13.89
C ALA A 28 -38.80 13.96 -14.01
N HIS A 29 -39.35 13.92 -15.22
CA HIS A 29 -40.79 13.79 -15.43
C HIS A 29 -41.16 12.32 -15.61
N LEU A 30 -42.00 11.80 -14.72
CA LEU A 30 -42.44 10.39 -14.77
C LEU A 30 -43.81 10.27 -15.42
N THR A 31 -43.97 9.20 -16.18
CA THR A 31 -45.20 8.82 -16.87
C THR A 31 -45.69 7.46 -16.38
N GLU A 32 -46.93 7.10 -16.69
CA GLU A 32 -47.48 5.78 -16.34
C GLU A 32 -46.60 4.62 -16.86
N SER A 33 -45.96 4.81 -18.03
CA SER A 33 -45.13 3.77 -18.67
C SER A 33 -43.80 3.51 -17.97
N ASP A 34 -43.24 4.51 -17.27
CA ASP A 34 -41.91 4.43 -16.66
C ASP A 34 -41.95 4.49 -15.13
N PHE A 35 -43.06 4.93 -14.52
CA PHE A 35 -43.14 5.24 -13.10
C PHE A 35 -42.67 4.08 -12.23
N GLN A 36 -43.28 2.89 -12.40
CA GLN A 36 -42.97 1.72 -11.58
C GLN A 36 -41.54 1.23 -11.76
N SER A 37 -41.01 1.24 -12.99
CA SER A 37 -39.63 0.84 -13.25
C SER A 37 -38.62 1.84 -12.69
N SER A 38 -38.94 3.13 -12.73
CA SER A 38 -38.07 4.21 -12.21
C SER A 38 -37.98 4.14 -10.69
N ILE A 39 -39.12 4.09 -10.00
CA ILE A 39 -39.15 4.10 -8.53
C ILE A 39 -38.80 2.75 -7.89
N ALA A 40 -38.52 1.71 -8.68
CA ALA A 40 -38.32 0.34 -8.20
C ALA A 40 -37.15 0.19 -7.23
N LYS A 41 -36.17 1.10 -7.29
CA LYS A 41 -35.00 1.15 -6.40
C LYS A 41 -34.70 2.58 -5.98
N GLY A 42 -34.19 2.73 -4.76
CA GLY A 42 -33.73 4.01 -4.24
C GLY A 42 -34.84 4.80 -3.55
N LEU A 43 -34.52 6.06 -3.23
CA LEU A 43 -35.38 6.98 -2.50
C LEU A 43 -35.90 8.07 -3.44
N TRP A 44 -37.20 8.17 -3.65
CA TRP A 44 -37.79 9.09 -4.62
C TRP A 44 -38.66 10.11 -3.92
N LEU A 45 -38.43 11.40 -4.16
CA LEU A 45 -39.36 12.46 -3.80
C LEU A 45 -40.13 12.89 -5.05
N VAL A 46 -41.42 12.54 -5.09
CA VAL A 46 -42.26 12.76 -6.26
C VAL A 46 -43.31 13.82 -5.97
N GLU A 47 -43.30 14.90 -6.75
CA GLU A 47 -44.38 15.89 -6.78
C GLU A 47 -45.47 15.47 -7.79
N PHE A 48 -46.68 15.27 -7.29
CA PHE A 48 -47.88 15.13 -8.09
C PHE A 48 -48.56 16.50 -8.23
N TYR A 49 -48.54 17.05 -9.46
CA TYR A 49 -48.96 18.42 -9.71
C TYR A 49 -49.97 18.55 -10.85
N SER A 50 -50.58 19.73 -10.95
CA SER A 50 -51.38 20.14 -12.10
C SER A 50 -50.87 21.48 -12.64
N PRO A 51 -50.66 21.63 -13.97
CA PRO A 51 -50.22 22.88 -14.58
C PRO A 51 -51.23 24.02 -14.42
N TYR A 52 -52.48 23.72 -14.05
CA TYR A 52 -53.52 24.73 -13.82
C TYR A 52 -53.68 25.12 -12.35
N CYS A 53 -53.01 24.43 -11.42
CA CYS A 53 -53.14 24.70 -10.00
C CYS A 53 -52.29 25.92 -9.56
N PRO A 54 -52.90 26.97 -8.95
CA PRO A 54 -52.16 28.13 -8.46
C PRO A 54 -51.13 27.80 -7.37
N HIS A 55 -51.36 26.77 -6.56
CA HIS A 55 -50.40 26.33 -5.55
C HIS A 55 -49.18 25.64 -6.19
N CYS A 56 -49.37 24.80 -7.20
CA CYS A 56 -48.27 24.16 -7.93
C CYS A 56 -47.40 25.20 -8.63
N LYS A 57 -48.01 26.19 -9.29
CA LYS A 57 -47.26 27.29 -9.96
C LYS A 57 -46.39 28.09 -8.98
N ARG A 58 -46.84 28.27 -7.74
CA ARG A 58 -46.07 28.96 -6.69
C ARG A 58 -44.96 28.08 -6.11
N PHE A 59 -45.15 26.77 -6.08
CA PHE A 59 -44.19 25.82 -5.54
C PHE A 59 -43.09 25.44 -6.54
N ALA A 60 -43.39 25.44 -7.85
CA ALA A 60 -42.47 25.03 -8.91
C ALA A 60 -41.07 25.68 -8.83
N PRO A 61 -40.91 27.00 -8.59
CA PRO A 61 -39.57 27.59 -8.48
C PRO A 61 -38.76 27.04 -7.30
N THR A 62 -39.43 26.76 -6.17
CA THR A 62 -38.78 26.13 -5.02
C THR A 62 -38.36 24.70 -5.34
N TRP A 63 -39.25 23.93 -5.98
CA TRP A 63 -38.98 22.55 -6.37
C TRP A 63 -37.78 22.45 -7.32
N GLU A 64 -37.77 23.26 -8.38
CA GLU A 64 -36.70 23.29 -9.38
C GLU A 64 -35.35 23.64 -8.75
N LYS A 65 -35.33 24.65 -7.87
CA LYS A 65 -34.11 25.07 -7.18
C LYS A 65 -33.56 23.97 -6.26
N VAL A 66 -34.42 23.29 -5.49
CA VAL A 66 -33.98 22.18 -4.63
C VAL A 66 -33.53 20.99 -5.49
N ALA A 67 -34.23 20.67 -6.59
CA ALA A 67 -33.84 19.60 -7.49
C ALA A 67 -32.44 19.84 -8.09
N GLU A 68 -32.14 21.08 -8.51
CA GLU A 68 -30.82 21.47 -8.99
C GLU A 68 -29.74 21.34 -7.89
N GLU A 69 -30.00 21.87 -6.69
CA GLU A 69 -29.06 21.80 -5.56
C GLU A 69 -28.80 20.37 -5.07
N LYS A 70 -29.81 19.50 -5.16
CA LYS A 70 -29.76 18.12 -4.67
C LYS A 70 -29.43 17.09 -5.76
N ALA A 71 -29.29 17.49 -7.02
CA ALA A 71 -28.88 16.61 -8.12
C ALA A 71 -27.62 15.75 -7.81
N PRO A 72 -26.57 16.26 -7.11
CA PRO A 72 -25.43 15.44 -6.73
C PRO A 72 -25.78 14.27 -5.80
N LEU A 73 -26.86 14.38 -5.02
CA LEU A 73 -27.32 13.29 -4.14
C LEU A 73 -27.88 12.11 -4.93
N GLU A 74 -28.30 12.30 -6.19
CA GLU A 74 -28.91 11.23 -6.96
C GLU A 74 -27.93 10.11 -7.28
N ALA A 75 -26.74 10.50 -7.75
CA ALA A 75 -25.66 9.55 -7.98
C ALA A 75 -25.22 8.87 -6.68
N ILE A 76 -25.08 9.63 -5.59
CA ILE A 76 -24.36 9.18 -4.40
C ILE A 76 -25.26 8.34 -3.49
N SER A 77 -26.47 8.81 -3.22
CA SER A 77 -27.37 8.22 -2.23
C SER A 77 -28.45 7.33 -2.84
N GLY A 78 -28.68 7.41 -4.16
CA GLY A 78 -29.84 6.78 -4.79
C GLY A 78 -31.14 7.53 -4.53
N PHE A 79 -31.02 8.82 -4.16
CA PHE A 79 -32.15 9.75 -4.07
C PHE A 79 -32.56 10.23 -5.46
N THR A 80 -33.80 10.60 -5.72
CA THR A 80 -34.19 11.23 -6.98
C THR A 80 -35.39 12.14 -6.77
N MET A 81 -35.38 13.33 -7.38
CA MET A 81 -36.55 14.21 -7.40
C MET A 81 -37.27 14.11 -8.75
N ALA A 82 -38.58 13.87 -8.70
CA ALA A 82 -39.38 13.71 -9.91
C ALA A 82 -40.75 14.38 -9.84
N GLN A 83 -41.33 14.70 -10.99
CA GLN A 83 -42.65 15.29 -11.10
C GLN A 83 -43.58 14.43 -11.97
N VAL A 84 -44.84 14.32 -11.55
CA VAL A 84 -45.92 13.69 -12.30
C VAL A 84 -47.00 14.71 -12.57
N ASN A 85 -47.27 14.97 -13.85
CA ASN A 85 -48.37 15.82 -14.28
C ASN A 85 -49.69 15.04 -14.26
N CYS A 86 -50.52 15.26 -13.25
CA CYS A 86 -51.78 14.53 -13.07
C CYS A 86 -52.88 14.89 -14.06
N ILE A 87 -52.72 15.97 -14.83
CA ILE A 87 -53.63 16.25 -15.96
C ILE A 87 -53.32 15.32 -17.14
N ALA A 88 -52.04 14.99 -17.34
CA ALA A 88 -51.61 14.07 -18.40
C ALA A 88 -51.64 12.60 -17.94
N GLN A 89 -51.40 12.33 -16.66
CA GLN A 89 -51.21 10.99 -16.08
C GLN A 89 -52.27 10.72 -15.00
N GLY A 90 -53.55 10.87 -15.35
CA GLY A 90 -54.66 10.80 -14.40
C GLY A 90 -54.77 9.46 -13.67
N ASP A 91 -54.66 8.35 -14.41
CA ASP A 91 -54.75 7.00 -13.84
C ASP A 91 -53.60 6.71 -12.87
N LEU A 92 -52.39 7.16 -13.20
CA LEU A 92 -51.24 7.09 -12.31
C LEU A 92 -51.45 7.85 -10.99
N CYS A 93 -52.02 9.06 -11.05
CA CYS A 93 -52.31 9.85 -9.85
C CYS A 93 -53.44 9.24 -9.00
N ASN A 94 -54.47 8.68 -9.64
CA ASN A 94 -55.53 7.93 -8.96
C ASN A 94 -54.98 6.68 -8.26
N ALA A 95 -54.12 5.91 -8.94
CA ALA A 95 -53.49 4.72 -8.39
C ALA A 95 -52.61 5.03 -7.17
N ASN A 96 -51.92 6.17 -7.17
CA ASN A 96 -51.13 6.66 -6.03
C ASN A 96 -51.96 7.40 -4.97
N LYS A 97 -53.29 7.43 -5.10
CA LYS A 97 -54.24 8.06 -4.16
C LYS A 97 -53.95 9.55 -3.94
N VAL A 98 -53.67 10.27 -5.01
CA VAL A 98 -53.49 11.72 -4.98
C VAL A 98 -54.86 12.39 -4.74
N THR A 99 -54.98 13.19 -3.68
CA THR A 99 -56.24 13.82 -3.25
C THR A 99 -56.26 15.34 -3.45
N GLY A 100 -55.11 15.95 -3.74
CA GLY A 100 -54.98 17.39 -3.99
C GLY A 100 -53.64 17.73 -4.64
N TYR A 101 -53.48 18.99 -5.06
CA TYR A 101 -52.26 19.44 -5.75
C TYR A 101 -51.68 20.73 -5.13
N PRO A 102 -50.35 20.87 -4.98
CA PRO A 102 -49.34 19.82 -5.18
C PRO A 102 -49.29 18.87 -3.99
N GLN A 103 -49.20 17.57 -4.27
CA GLN A 103 -48.98 16.54 -3.26
C GLN A 103 -47.62 15.91 -3.47
N VAL A 104 -46.80 15.88 -2.43
CA VAL A 104 -45.40 15.43 -2.51
C VAL A 104 -45.23 14.17 -1.69
N MET A 105 -44.78 13.09 -2.32
CA MET A 105 -44.62 11.79 -1.68
C MET A 105 -43.17 11.35 -1.69
N LEU A 106 -42.69 10.88 -0.54
CA LEU A 106 -41.43 10.17 -0.42
C LEU A 106 -41.70 8.67 -0.60
N LEU A 107 -41.03 8.05 -1.56
CA LEU A 107 -41.11 6.64 -1.87
C LEU A 107 -39.73 5.98 -1.68
N GLN A 108 -39.72 4.72 -1.27
CA GLN A 108 -38.52 3.89 -1.21
C GLN A 108 -38.81 2.55 -1.84
N ASP A 109 -37.97 2.14 -2.80
CA ASP A 109 -38.03 0.84 -3.46
C ASP A 109 -39.46 0.45 -3.90
N GLY A 110 -40.13 1.40 -4.56
CA GLY A 110 -41.48 1.26 -5.11
C GLY A 110 -42.63 1.51 -4.13
N LYS A 111 -42.36 1.76 -2.84
CA LYS A 111 -43.38 1.92 -1.80
C LYS A 111 -43.43 3.34 -1.25
N LYS A 112 -44.62 3.90 -1.09
CA LYS A 112 -44.81 5.18 -0.37
C LYS A 112 -44.36 5.00 1.09
N LEU A 113 -43.36 5.78 1.49
CA LEU A 113 -42.91 5.87 2.89
C LEU A 113 -43.75 6.87 3.66
N ARG A 114 -43.74 8.12 3.21
CA ARG A 114 -44.44 9.24 3.87
C ARG A 114 -44.73 10.36 2.90
N GLU A 115 -45.61 11.26 3.33
CA GLU A 115 -45.99 12.44 2.57
C GLU A 115 -45.31 13.68 3.15
N TYR A 116 -44.82 14.56 2.28
CA TYR A 116 -44.26 15.83 2.69
C TYR A 116 -45.39 16.87 2.83
N ASN A 117 -45.57 17.34 4.06
CA ASN A 117 -46.62 18.29 4.46
C ASN A 117 -46.04 19.60 5.02
N GLY A 118 -44.79 19.91 4.69
CA GLY A 118 -44.10 21.10 5.16
C GLY A 118 -44.61 22.39 4.52
N ASP A 119 -43.94 23.50 4.82
CA ASP A 119 -44.37 24.85 4.43
C ASP A 119 -44.08 25.19 2.96
N ARG A 120 -43.35 24.30 2.25
CA ARG A 120 -42.96 24.42 0.84
C ARG A 120 -42.02 25.59 0.56
N THR A 121 -41.31 26.06 1.58
CA THR A 121 -40.17 26.97 1.41
C THR A 121 -38.93 26.20 0.99
N HIS A 122 -37.92 26.93 0.48
CA HIS A 122 -36.65 26.34 0.07
C HIS A 122 -35.92 25.68 1.24
N ASP A 123 -35.81 26.37 2.38
CA ASP A 123 -35.13 25.86 3.59
C ASP A 123 -35.81 24.61 4.15
N ASP A 124 -37.15 24.59 4.23
CA ASP A 124 -37.91 23.46 4.77
C ASP A 124 -37.84 22.23 3.86
N LEU A 125 -38.03 22.41 2.55
CA LEU A 125 -37.93 21.30 1.59
C LEU A 125 -36.49 20.75 1.53
N SER A 126 -35.49 21.63 1.51
CA SER A 126 -34.08 21.25 1.51
C SER A 126 -33.72 20.44 2.76
N LYS A 127 -34.16 20.90 3.93
CA LYS A 127 -33.98 20.18 5.19
C LYS A 127 -34.68 18.81 5.20
N PHE A 128 -35.91 18.74 4.70
CA PHE A 128 -36.65 17.47 4.59
C PHE A 128 -35.90 16.46 3.70
N VAL A 129 -35.36 16.92 2.57
CA VAL A 129 -34.55 16.08 1.69
C VAL A 129 -33.30 15.58 2.42
N ASP A 130 -32.57 16.47 3.09
CA ASP A 130 -31.34 16.10 3.82
C ASP A 130 -31.60 15.07 4.91
N GLU A 131 -32.66 15.26 5.70
CA GLU A 131 -33.06 14.31 6.75
C GLU A 131 -33.49 12.96 6.15
N ALA A 132 -34.28 12.96 5.07
CA ALA A 132 -34.73 11.74 4.41
C ALA A 132 -33.56 10.94 3.81
N VAL A 133 -32.61 11.62 3.17
CA VAL A 133 -31.40 11.01 2.62
C VAL A 133 -30.49 10.48 3.73
N ALA A 134 -30.32 11.21 4.82
CA ALA A 134 -29.55 10.76 5.98
C ALA A 134 -30.16 9.50 6.63
N GLU A 135 -31.49 9.44 6.76
CA GLU A 135 -32.20 8.25 7.25
C GLU A 135 -32.03 7.04 6.29
N PHE A 136 -32.20 7.25 4.99
CA PHE A 136 -32.07 6.19 3.98
C PHE A 136 -30.64 5.64 3.88
N THR A 137 -29.64 6.52 3.92
CA THR A 137 -28.23 6.13 3.89
C THR A 137 -27.85 5.34 5.15
N LYS A 138 -28.34 5.70 6.33
CA LYS A 138 -28.16 4.91 7.56
C LYS A 138 -28.80 3.52 7.44
N SER A 139 -30.07 3.46 7.01
CA SER A 139 -30.81 2.19 6.89
C SER A 139 -30.17 1.22 5.89
N THR A 140 -29.69 1.72 4.75
CA THR A 140 -28.95 0.91 3.76
C THR A 140 -27.53 0.56 4.17
N THR A 141 -26.98 1.24 5.19
CA THR A 141 -25.66 0.94 5.76
C THR A 141 -25.74 -0.19 6.80
N GLU A 142 -26.82 -0.28 7.58
CA GLU A 142 -27.04 -1.33 8.59
C GLU A 142 -27.48 -2.68 8.00
N THR A 143 -27.93 -2.72 6.74
CA THR A 143 -28.33 -3.98 6.06
C THR A 143 -27.17 -4.70 5.37
N ALA A 144 -25.96 -4.14 5.36
CA ALA A 144 -24.78 -4.96 5.11
C ALA A 144 -24.72 -5.98 6.24
N PRO A 145 -24.65 -7.30 5.96
CA PRO A 145 -24.52 -8.28 7.03
C PRO A 145 -23.25 -7.92 7.79
N SER A 146 -23.43 -7.36 8.99
CA SER A 146 -22.48 -7.52 10.06
C SER A 146 -22.41 -9.03 10.23
N SER A 147 -21.44 -9.63 9.54
CA SER A 147 -20.85 -10.88 9.92
C SER A 147 -20.24 -10.66 11.31
N ASN A 148 -21.11 -10.56 12.31
CA ASN A 148 -20.93 -11.26 13.56
C ASN A 148 -20.96 -12.75 13.21
N ALA A 149 -19.98 -13.21 12.43
CA ALA A 149 -19.52 -14.56 12.55
C ALA A 149 -19.03 -14.63 13.98
N GLU A 150 -19.86 -15.18 14.85
CA GLU A 150 -19.38 -15.77 16.10
C GLU A 150 -18.15 -16.58 15.72
N THR A 151 -16.97 -16.04 16.03
CA THR A 151 -15.71 -16.70 15.73
C THR A 151 -15.72 -18.02 16.49
N PRO A 152 -15.48 -19.15 15.83
CA PRO A 152 -15.49 -20.44 16.49
C PRO A 152 -14.34 -20.45 17.51
N HIS A 153 -14.66 -20.28 18.79
CA HIS A 153 -13.82 -20.65 19.94
C HIS A 153 -12.30 -20.39 19.80
N LEU A 154 -11.89 -19.26 19.22
CA LEU A 154 -10.49 -18.94 18.98
C LEU A 154 -9.78 -18.63 20.31
N ASN A 155 -8.70 -19.35 20.59
CA ASN A 155 -7.83 -19.11 21.76
C ASN A 155 -8.62 -18.98 23.08
N LYS A 156 -9.49 -19.94 23.38
CA LYS A 156 -10.37 -19.93 24.58
C LYS A 156 -9.62 -19.63 25.88
N ASP A 157 -8.44 -20.22 26.04
CA ASP A 157 -7.69 -20.17 27.30
C ASP A 157 -6.74 -18.97 27.39
N GLY A 158 -6.65 -18.13 26.33
CA GLY A 158 -5.72 -17.01 26.27
C GLY A 158 -4.25 -17.46 26.39
N SER A 159 -3.94 -18.67 25.92
CA SER A 159 -2.63 -19.31 26.08
C SER A 159 -1.96 -19.56 24.73
N VAL A 160 -0.63 -19.67 24.74
CA VAL A 160 0.13 -19.93 23.52
C VAL A 160 -0.08 -21.39 23.12
N LEU A 161 -0.61 -21.61 21.91
CA LEU A 161 -0.82 -22.95 21.38
C LEU A 161 0.47 -23.48 20.74
N VAL A 162 0.92 -24.66 21.15
CA VAL A 162 2.07 -25.33 20.52
C VAL A 162 1.59 -26.15 19.34
N LEU A 163 2.12 -25.87 18.15
CA LEU A 163 1.72 -26.54 16.92
C LEU A 163 2.75 -27.60 16.49
N SER A 164 2.23 -28.74 16.02
CA SER A 164 2.97 -29.79 15.34
C SER A 164 2.53 -29.88 13.87
N PRO A 165 3.22 -30.65 13.02
CA PRO A 165 2.76 -30.90 11.65
C PRO A 165 1.32 -31.39 11.55
N ASP A 166 0.85 -32.16 12.55
CA ASP A 166 -0.50 -32.74 12.56
C ASP A 166 -1.59 -31.71 12.94
N THR A 167 -1.24 -30.71 13.75
CA THR A 167 -2.20 -29.72 14.25
C THR A 167 -2.17 -28.40 13.50
N PHE A 168 -1.08 -28.12 12.76
CA PHE A 168 -0.85 -26.83 12.12
C PHE A 168 -1.98 -26.41 11.19
N GLU A 169 -2.24 -27.19 10.14
CA GLU A 169 -3.28 -26.86 9.14
C GLU A 169 -4.68 -26.82 9.75
N LYS A 170 -4.97 -27.69 10.72
CA LYS A 170 -6.25 -27.70 11.42
C LYS A 170 -6.47 -26.39 12.19
N THR A 171 -5.45 -25.92 12.91
CA THR A 171 -5.54 -24.64 13.62
C THR A 171 -5.72 -23.46 12.67
N LEU A 172 -5.05 -23.46 11.52
CA LEU A 172 -5.22 -22.39 10.52
C LEU A 172 -6.62 -22.37 9.90
N ALA A 173 -7.28 -23.53 9.79
CA ALA A 173 -8.64 -23.64 9.29
C ALA A 173 -9.70 -23.13 10.29
N GLU A 174 -9.38 -23.07 11.59
CA GLU A 174 -10.31 -22.58 12.62
C GLU A 174 -10.45 -21.05 12.63
N GLY A 175 -9.46 -20.31 12.10
CA GLY A 175 -9.53 -18.85 11.95
C GLY A 175 -8.18 -18.15 11.99
N PRO A 176 -8.15 -16.84 12.26
CA PRO A 176 -6.92 -16.06 12.30
C PRO A 176 -5.92 -16.61 13.31
N ALA A 177 -4.68 -16.85 12.87
CA ALA A 177 -3.62 -17.38 13.71
C ALA A 177 -2.31 -16.59 13.52
N PHE A 178 -1.70 -16.17 14.63
CA PHE A 178 -0.38 -15.57 14.65
C PHE A 178 0.62 -16.59 15.20
N VAL A 179 1.55 -17.04 14.37
CA VAL A 179 2.46 -18.14 14.67
C VAL A 179 3.90 -17.66 14.78
N LYS A 180 4.53 -17.97 15.91
CA LYS A 180 5.98 -17.77 16.14
C LYS A 180 6.75 -19.04 15.81
N PHE A 181 7.60 -18.97 14.80
CA PHE A 181 8.56 -20.03 14.47
C PHE A 181 9.88 -19.76 15.20
N TYR A 182 10.31 -20.71 16.04
CA TYR A 182 11.42 -20.49 16.96
C TYR A 182 12.33 -21.72 17.08
N ALA A 183 13.48 -21.51 17.71
CA ALA A 183 14.36 -22.56 18.19
C ALA A 183 14.66 -22.35 19.69
N PRO A 184 14.63 -23.40 20.55
CA PRO A 184 14.85 -23.28 21.99
C PRO A 184 16.16 -22.62 22.39
N TRP A 185 17.23 -22.75 21.60
CA TRP A 185 18.53 -22.15 21.87
C TRP A 185 18.62 -20.67 21.46
N CYS A 186 17.68 -20.16 20.66
CA CYS A 186 17.76 -18.80 20.12
C CYS A 186 17.46 -17.74 21.20
N GLY A 187 18.45 -16.90 21.51
CA GLY A 187 18.34 -15.84 22.51
C GLY A 187 17.24 -14.81 22.22
N HIS A 188 17.02 -14.45 20.94
CA HIS A 188 15.93 -13.55 20.55
C HIS A 188 14.54 -14.19 20.75
N CYS A 189 14.42 -15.50 20.54
CA CYS A 189 13.18 -16.23 20.80
C CYS A 189 12.86 -16.26 22.30
N LYS A 190 13.87 -16.53 23.13
CA LYS A 190 13.73 -16.51 24.60
C LYS A 190 13.26 -15.14 25.11
N LYS A 191 13.79 -14.05 24.55
CA LYS A 191 13.37 -12.68 24.90
C LYS A 191 11.92 -12.38 24.49
N LEU A 192 11.46 -12.92 23.36
CA LEU A 192 10.10 -12.71 22.86
C LEU A 192 9.05 -13.57 23.59
N ALA A 193 9.44 -14.74 24.10
CA ALA A 193 8.54 -15.70 24.75
C ALA A 193 7.58 -15.09 25.80
N PRO A 194 8.02 -14.28 26.79
CA PRO A 194 7.09 -13.69 27.76
C PRO A 194 6.09 -12.72 27.12
N VAL A 195 6.52 -11.92 26.15
CA VAL A 195 5.65 -11.01 25.40
C VAL A 195 4.63 -11.79 24.56
N TRP A 196 5.04 -12.94 24.00
CA TRP A 196 4.15 -13.81 23.22
C TRP A 196 3.04 -14.42 24.08
N VAL A 197 3.36 -14.81 25.32
CA VAL A 197 2.37 -15.28 26.30
C VAL A 197 1.40 -14.17 26.70
N GLU A 198 1.89 -12.96 26.88
CA GLU A 198 1.04 -11.80 27.15
C GLU A 198 0.10 -11.49 25.98
N LEU A 199 0.61 -11.55 24.74
CA LEU A 199 -0.17 -11.38 23.52
C LEU A 199 -1.29 -12.42 23.41
N ALA A 200 -1.02 -13.68 23.76
CA ALA A 200 -2.03 -14.74 23.76
C ALA A 200 -3.22 -14.41 24.67
N LYS A 201 -2.98 -13.78 25.82
CA LYS A 201 -4.05 -13.34 26.73
C LYS A 201 -4.86 -12.19 26.12
N LYS A 202 -4.17 -11.18 25.57
CA LYS A 202 -4.81 -10.00 24.96
C LYS A 202 -5.60 -10.33 23.69
N ALA A 203 -5.16 -11.32 22.93
CA ALA A 203 -5.80 -11.79 21.70
C ALA A 203 -6.90 -12.84 21.93
N GLN A 204 -7.24 -13.17 23.18
CA GLN A 204 -8.29 -14.14 23.52
C GLN A 204 -9.60 -13.81 22.80
N GLY A 205 -10.21 -14.81 22.16
CA GLY A 205 -11.44 -14.68 21.37
C GLY A 205 -11.29 -13.95 20.02
N ARG A 206 -10.11 -13.39 19.73
CA ARG A 206 -9.85 -12.58 18.52
C ARG A 206 -8.96 -13.31 17.51
N ALA A 207 -7.85 -13.89 17.98
CA ALA A 207 -6.93 -14.67 17.15
C ALA A 207 -6.23 -15.76 17.97
N THR A 208 -5.86 -16.84 17.31
CA THR A 208 -5.00 -17.89 17.87
C THR A 208 -3.56 -17.42 17.91
N ILE A 209 -2.95 -17.38 19.10
CA ILE A 209 -1.52 -17.09 19.25
C ILE A 209 -0.79 -18.42 19.46
N ALA A 210 0.13 -18.75 18.57
CA ALA A 210 0.72 -20.07 18.49
C ALA A 210 2.25 -20.04 18.30
N GLU A 211 2.90 -21.18 18.50
CA GLU A 211 4.32 -21.35 18.25
C GLU A 211 4.67 -22.72 17.66
N VAL A 212 5.71 -22.76 16.84
CA VAL A 212 6.27 -23.97 16.22
C VAL A 212 7.75 -24.06 16.57
N ASP A 213 8.15 -25.18 17.15
CA ASP A 213 9.55 -25.51 17.43
C ASP A 213 10.22 -26.06 16.16
N CYS A 214 11.08 -25.25 15.55
CA CYS A 214 11.77 -25.60 14.32
C CYS A 214 12.97 -26.53 14.50
N ASP A 215 13.50 -26.69 15.73
CA ASP A 215 14.51 -27.73 15.99
C ASP A 215 13.84 -29.11 15.92
N ARG A 216 12.59 -29.21 16.37
CA ARG A 216 11.80 -30.46 16.33
C ARG A 216 11.11 -30.69 14.99
N PHE A 217 10.60 -29.62 14.37
CA PHE A 217 9.75 -29.70 13.17
C PHE A 217 10.35 -28.91 11.99
N GLY A 218 11.64 -29.11 11.71
CA GLY A 218 12.36 -28.39 10.66
C GLY A 218 11.73 -28.50 9.26
N GLY A 219 11.09 -29.63 8.93
CA GLY A 219 10.36 -29.81 7.67
C GLY A 219 9.20 -28.83 7.50
N LEU A 220 8.38 -28.66 8.56
CA LEU A 220 7.29 -27.69 8.59
C LEU A 220 7.82 -26.25 8.50
N CYS A 221 8.87 -25.91 9.24
CA CYS A 221 9.43 -24.57 9.19
C CYS A 221 9.99 -24.24 7.79
N LYS A 222 10.67 -25.20 7.15
CA LYS A 222 11.18 -25.04 5.79
C LYS A 222 10.04 -24.89 4.78
N SER A 223 8.96 -25.67 4.89
CA SER A 223 7.80 -25.54 3.99
C SER A 223 7.07 -24.21 4.16
N GLN A 224 7.12 -23.62 5.36
CA GLN A 224 6.57 -22.29 5.63
C GLN A 224 7.50 -21.14 5.23
N GLY A 225 8.73 -21.43 4.78
CA GLY A 225 9.69 -20.41 4.33
C GLY A 225 10.45 -19.74 5.46
N VAL A 226 10.62 -20.41 6.60
CA VAL A 226 11.39 -19.91 7.74
C VAL A 226 12.89 -20.00 7.45
N ASP A 227 13.56 -18.84 7.37
CA ASP A 227 14.99 -18.70 7.08
C ASP A 227 15.82 -18.18 8.28
N GLY A 228 15.16 -17.86 9.39
CA GLY A 228 15.79 -17.40 10.63
C GLY A 228 14.82 -17.38 11.81
N TYR A 229 15.35 -17.14 13.02
CA TYR A 229 14.56 -17.20 14.25
C TYR A 229 14.69 -15.94 15.13
N PRO A 230 13.60 -15.47 15.77
CA PRO A 230 12.22 -15.87 15.51
C PRO A 230 11.69 -15.27 14.20
N MET A 231 10.86 -16.03 13.49
CA MET A 231 10.06 -15.54 12.37
C MET A 231 8.58 -15.61 12.74
N LEU A 232 7.83 -14.55 12.45
CA LEU A 232 6.45 -14.38 12.90
C LEU A 232 5.56 -14.31 11.67
N PHE A 233 4.64 -15.26 11.53
CA PHE A 233 3.70 -15.27 10.41
C PHE A 233 2.26 -15.17 10.90
N PHE A 234 1.49 -14.27 10.29
CA PHE A 234 0.05 -14.22 10.50
C PHE A 234 -0.67 -14.90 9.36
N PHE A 235 -1.66 -15.70 9.72
CA PHE A 235 -2.49 -16.48 8.82
C PHE A 235 -3.94 -16.06 9.00
N ASN A 236 -4.62 -15.68 7.93
CA ASN A 236 -6.05 -15.38 7.96
C ASN A 236 -6.65 -15.55 6.57
N ALA A 237 -7.79 -16.25 6.47
CA ALA A 237 -8.53 -16.44 5.21
C ALA A 237 -7.63 -16.89 4.03
N GLY A 238 -6.71 -17.83 4.27
CA GLY A 238 -5.78 -18.34 3.25
C GLY A 238 -4.59 -17.41 2.92
N GLN A 239 -4.53 -16.21 3.51
CA GLN A 239 -3.40 -15.30 3.38
C GLN A 239 -2.34 -15.62 4.44
N LYS A 240 -1.06 -15.53 4.04
CA LYS A 240 0.11 -15.62 4.93
C LYS A 240 0.95 -14.36 4.79
N VAL A 241 1.22 -13.69 5.91
CA VAL A 241 2.05 -12.47 5.93
C VAL A 241 3.17 -12.58 6.95
N ASP A 242 4.38 -12.21 6.54
CA ASP A 242 5.56 -12.04 7.39
C ASP A 242 5.40 -10.76 8.23
N PHE A 243 5.28 -10.92 9.55
CA PHE A 243 5.25 -9.77 10.46
C PHE A 243 6.67 -9.32 10.78
N ARG A 244 7.03 -8.15 10.26
CA ARG A 244 8.37 -7.54 10.41
C ARG A 244 8.44 -6.38 11.41
N GLY A 245 7.30 -6.01 11.99
CA GLY A 245 7.19 -4.87 12.90
C GLY A 245 7.84 -5.07 14.27
N GLY A 246 7.62 -4.08 15.15
CA GLY A 246 8.11 -4.10 16.52
C GLY A 246 7.67 -5.34 17.31
N ARG A 247 8.58 -5.89 18.11
CA ARG A 247 8.36 -7.11 18.92
C ARG A 247 7.92 -6.81 20.36
N LYS A 248 7.42 -5.60 20.61
CA LYS A 248 6.83 -5.18 21.89
C LYS A 248 5.33 -5.50 21.90
N ILE A 249 4.75 -5.61 23.09
CA ILE A 249 3.34 -6.01 23.23
C ILE A 249 2.39 -5.08 22.47
N ASP A 250 2.58 -3.76 22.56
CA ASP A 250 1.69 -2.79 21.91
C ASP A 250 1.68 -2.95 20.38
N ALA A 251 2.84 -3.15 19.77
CA ALA A 251 2.97 -3.32 18.32
C ALA A 251 2.33 -4.64 17.84
N LEU A 252 2.53 -5.72 18.59
CA LEU A 252 1.94 -7.02 18.30
C LEU A 252 0.41 -7.02 18.48
N GLU A 253 -0.07 -6.42 19.56
CA GLU A 253 -1.50 -6.29 19.85
C GLU A 253 -2.19 -5.45 18.78
N GLN A 254 -1.65 -4.27 18.44
CA GLN A 254 -2.19 -3.44 17.37
C GLN A 254 -2.24 -4.18 16.03
N PHE A 255 -1.20 -4.93 15.71
CA PHE A 255 -1.19 -5.73 14.49
C PHE A 255 -2.29 -6.78 14.49
N VAL A 256 -2.44 -7.56 15.57
CA VAL A 256 -3.53 -8.56 15.68
C VAL A 256 -4.89 -7.89 15.54
N LEU A 257 -5.12 -6.77 16.24
CA LEU A 257 -6.38 -6.03 16.16
C LEU A 257 -6.71 -5.62 14.73
N ARG A 258 -5.76 -5.04 13.99
CA ARG A 258 -5.96 -4.66 12.58
C ARG A 258 -6.18 -5.88 11.69
N ALA A 259 -5.38 -6.94 11.88
CA ALA A 259 -5.41 -8.13 11.03
C ALA A 259 -6.69 -8.97 11.17
N VAL A 260 -7.42 -8.80 12.29
CA VAL A 260 -8.74 -9.41 12.51
C VAL A 260 -9.90 -8.42 12.38
N SER A 261 -9.61 -7.14 12.09
CA SER A 261 -10.66 -6.13 11.89
C SER A 261 -11.39 -6.37 10.56
N PRO A 262 -12.63 -5.85 10.41
CA PRO A 262 -13.34 -5.90 9.14
C PRO A 262 -12.47 -5.33 8.01
N GLY A 263 -12.38 -6.05 6.89
CA GLY A 263 -11.42 -5.74 5.82
C GLY A 263 -11.63 -4.37 5.19
N VAL A 264 -12.87 -4.00 4.89
CA VAL A 264 -13.24 -2.68 4.32
C VAL A 264 -14.31 -2.02 5.17
N GLN A 265 -13.97 -0.91 5.81
CA GLN A 265 -14.84 -0.22 6.76
C GLN A 265 -15.62 0.91 6.09
N GLN A 266 -16.94 0.99 6.35
CA GLN A 266 -17.73 2.15 5.93
C GLN A 266 -17.38 3.33 6.82
N ILE A 267 -17.14 4.51 6.24
CA ILE A 267 -16.92 5.74 7.01
C ILE A 267 -17.74 6.92 6.46
N ASP A 268 -18.06 7.87 7.33
CA ASP A 268 -18.61 9.19 6.96
C ASP A 268 -17.50 10.25 6.78
N ALA A 269 -17.88 11.49 6.42
CA ALA A 269 -16.93 12.58 6.25
C ALA A 269 -16.14 12.91 7.53
N LYS A 270 -16.77 12.84 8.71
CA LYS A 270 -16.13 13.16 9.99
C LYS A 270 -15.10 12.09 10.37
N GLU A 271 -15.42 10.83 10.14
CA GLU A 271 -14.52 9.70 10.35
C GLU A 271 -13.34 9.74 9.38
N ALA A 272 -13.57 10.13 8.12
CA ALA A 272 -12.50 10.35 7.15
C ALA A 272 -11.57 11.51 7.56
N GLU A 273 -12.10 12.60 8.13
CA GLU A 273 -11.27 13.68 8.72
C GLU A 273 -10.40 13.20 9.88
N ASN A 274 -10.87 12.22 10.64
CA ASN A 274 -10.05 11.59 11.68
C ASN A 274 -8.96 10.72 11.04
N ALA A 275 -9.30 9.89 10.06
CA ALA A 275 -8.34 9.05 9.34
C ALA A 275 -7.23 9.89 8.68
N LEU A 276 -7.56 11.04 8.10
CA LEU A 276 -6.58 12.00 7.56
C LEU A 276 -5.55 12.46 8.60
N LYS A 277 -5.93 12.57 9.87
CA LYS A 277 -5.05 13.02 10.96
C LYS A 277 -4.27 11.89 11.61
N THR A 278 -4.83 10.68 11.65
CA THR A 278 -4.26 9.56 12.43
C THR A 278 -3.53 8.54 11.58
N GLU A 279 -4.00 8.30 10.36
CA GLU A 279 -3.47 7.26 9.49
C GLU A 279 -2.40 7.82 8.55
N PRO A 280 -1.15 7.34 8.61
CA PRO A 280 -0.09 7.81 7.71
C PRO A 280 -0.34 7.38 6.25
N VAL A 281 -1.09 6.30 6.06
CA VAL A 281 -1.61 5.85 4.76
C VAL A 281 -2.98 5.24 5.00
N PHE A 282 -3.93 5.49 4.11
CA PHE A 282 -5.17 4.71 4.04
C PHE A 282 -5.73 4.73 2.62
N PHE A 283 -6.59 3.77 2.33
CA PHE A 283 -7.33 3.71 1.08
C PHE A 283 -8.79 4.08 1.30
N LEU A 284 -9.39 4.79 0.37
CA LEU A 284 -10.79 5.20 0.43
C LEU A 284 -11.48 4.94 -0.90
N ALA A 285 -12.40 3.99 -0.93
CA ALA A 285 -13.29 3.77 -2.07
C ALA A 285 -14.48 4.73 -1.99
N LEU A 286 -14.53 5.70 -2.89
CA LEU A 286 -15.72 6.52 -3.11
C LEU A 286 -16.60 5.83 -4.14
N TYR A 287 -17.85 5.60 -3.81
CA TYR A 287 -18.77 4.86 -4.65
C TYR A 287 -20.17 5.46 -4.64
N THR A 288 -20.97 5.11 -5.64
CA THR A 288 -22.32 5.61 -5.86
C THR A 288 -23.34 4.53 -5.52
N TYR A 289 -24.62 4.89 -5.44
CA TYR A 289 -25.70 3.92 -5.25
C TYR A 289 -25.77 2.91 -6.41
N SER A 290 -25.41 3.34 -7.61
CA SER A 290 -25.38 2.51 -8.83
C SER A 290 -24.14 1.62 -8.94
N THR A 291 -23.16 1.75 -8.03
CA THR A 291 -21.92 0.95 -8.08
C THR A 291 -22.24 -0.54 -7.98
N PRO A 292 -21.78 -1.36 -8.95
CA PRO A 292 -21.91 -2.81 -8.88
C PRO A 292 -21.26 -3.41 -7.62
N GLN A 293 -21.98 -4.31 -6.93
CA GLN A 293 -21.48 -4.95 -5.71
C GLN A 293 -20.21 -5.77 -5.94
N GLU A 294 -20.00 -6.28 -7.16
CA GLU A 294 -18.78 -6.99 -7.57
C GLU A 294 -17.51 -6.14 -7.43
N TYR A 295 -17.59 -4.82 -7.64
CA TYR A 295 -16.44 -3.93 -7.46
C TYR A 295 -16.08 -3.80 -5.98
N LEU A 296 -17.09 -3.63 -5.11
CA LEU A 296 -16.88 -3.57 -3.66
C LEU A 296 -16.34 -4.91 -3.12
N ALA A 297 -16.85 -6.04 -3.61
CA ALA A 297 -16.35 -7.37 -3.27
C ALA A 297 -14.89 -7.57 -3.73
N SER A 298 -14.52 -7.04 -4.90
CA SER A 298 -13.15 -7.12 -5.40
C SER A 298 -12.17 -6.31 -4.56
N ILE A 299 -12.58 -5.14 -4.06
CA ILE A 299 -11.81 -4.33 -3.11
C ILE A 299 -11.62 -5.08 -1.79
N GLU A 300 -12.69 -5.68 -1.28
CA GLU A 300 -12.66 -6.44 -0.03
C GLU A 300 -11.78 -7.70 -0.13
N GLU A 301 -11.83 -8.41 -1.25
CA GLU A 301 -10.93 -9.55 -1.49
C GLU A 301 -9.47 -9.09 -1.59
N ALA A 302 -9.20 -8.02 -2.35
CA ALA A 302 -7.85 -7.50 -2.50
C ALA A 302 -7.26 -6.96 -1.19
N SER A 303 -8.09 -6.36 -0.32
CA SER A 303 -7.65 -5.75 0.94
C SER A 303 -7.22 -6.79 1.98
N LYS A 304 -7.65 -8.05 1.87
CA LYS A 304 -7.19 -9.14 2.75
C LYS A 304 -5.66 -9.28 2.76
N SER A 305 -5.00 -8.99 1.64
CA SER A 305 -3.53 -9.01 1.53
C SER A 305 -2.82 -7.93 2.37
N LEU A 306 -3.55 -6.91 2.85
CA LEU A 306 -3.03 -5.84 3.71
C LEU A 306 -3.12 -6.18 5.21
N LEU A 307 -3.93 -7.18 5.60
CA LEU A 307 -4.21 -7.50 7.01
C LEU A 307 -4.52 -6.26 7.87
N GLY A 308 -5.34 -5.36 7.32
CA GLY A 308 -5.77 -4.13 8.01
C GLY A 308 -4.70 -3.04 8.15
N SER A 309 -3.54 -3.14 7.47
CA SER A 309 -2.54 -2.07 7.46
C SER A 309 -1.87 -1.92 6.08
N PRO A 310 -2.10 -0.78 5.37
CA PRO A 310 -3.00 0.32 5.71
C PRO A 310 -4.48 -0.07 5.81
N PRO A 311 -5.30 0.69 6.57
CA PRO A 311 -6.75 0.47 6.57
C PRO A 311 -7.36 0.82 5.21
N VAL A 312 -8.44 0.11 4.88
CA VAL A 312 -9.23 0.33 3.68
C VAL A 312 -10.64 0.73 4.08
N TYR A 313 -11.07 1.88 3.58
CA TYR A 313 -12.37 2.46 3.83
C TYR A 313 -13.21 2.51 2.56
N LYS A 314 -14.52 2.63 2.73
CA LYS A 314 -15.46 2.94 1.67
C LYS A 314 -16.46 3.99 2.14
N SER A 315 -16.90 4.86 1.24
CA SER A 315 -17.87 5.89 1.57
C SER A 315 -18.75 6.29 0.39
N ARG A 316 -19.96 6.76 0.72
CA ARG A 316 -20.90 7.45 -0.16
C ARG A 316 -21.24 8.83 0.40
N ASP A 317 -20.37 9.43 1.19
CA ASP A 317 -20.64 10.75 1.76
C ASP A 317 -20.41 11.85 0.71
N PRO A 318 -21.41 12.68 0.35
CA PRO A 318 -21.26 13.76 -0.62
C PRO A 318 -20.16 14.76 -0.29
N GLU A 319 -19.89 15.00 1.00
CA GLU A 319 -18.83 15.91 1.41
C GLU A 319 -17.44 15.39 1.00
N LEU A 320 -17.26 14.06 0.95
CA LEU A 320 -15.99 13.45 0.54
C LEU A 320 -15.75 13.55 -0.96
N PHE A 321 -16.80 13.40 -1.78
CA PHE A 321 -16.71 13.67 -3.22
C PHE A 321 -16.27 15.11 -3.48
N LYS A 322 -16.91 16.07 -2.79
CA LYS A 322 -16.54 17.49 -2.88
C LYS A 322 -15.13 17.77 -2.36
N LYS A 323 -14.74 17.18 -1.24
CA LYS A 323 -13.42 17.41 -0.61
C LYS A 323 -12.26 17.01 -1.53
N PHE A 324 -12.42 15.87 -2.21
CA PHE A 324 -11.39 15.30 -3.08
C PHE A 324 -11.57 15.65 -4.55
N ASP A 325 -12.49 16.57 -4.88
CA ASP A 325 -12.79 17.02 -6.24
C ASP A 325 -13.10 15.85 -7.20
N ILE A 326 -13.91 14.89 -6.71
CA ILE A 326 -14.33 13.72 -7.47
C ILE A 326 -15.76 13.93 -7.95
N ASP A 327 -15.94 13.89 -9.27
CA ASP A 327 -17.26 13.91 -9.90
C ASP A 327 -17.92 12.51 -9.79
N PRO A 328 -19.04 12.36 -9.06
CA PRO A 328 -19.76 11.09 -8.95
C PRO A 328 -20.20 10.51 -10.30
N ALA A 329 -20.37 11.34 -11.33
CA ALA A 329 -20.77 10.90 -12.67
C ALA A 329 -19.67 10.09 -13.39
N GLN A 330 -18.40 10.24 -12.98
CA GLN A 330 -17.28 9.47 -13.54
C GLN A 330 -17.23 8.03 -13.01
N GLY A 331 -18.05 7.71 -12.02
CA GLY A 331 -18.16 6.38 -11.43
C GLY A 331 -17.31 6.19 -10.17
N PRO A 332 -17.31 4.97 -9.61
CA PRO A 332 -16.59 4.67 -8.38
C PRO A 332 -15.08 4.75 -8.56
N VAL A 333 -14.39 5.23 -7.53
CA VAL A 333 -12.94 5.42 -7.53
C VAL A 333 -12.33 4.96 -6.22
N LEU A 334 -11.18 4.30 -6.30
CA LEU A 334 -10.35 3.96 -5.15
C LEU A 334 -9.23 5.00 -5.02
N LEU A 335 -9.25 5.75 -3.93
CA LEU A 335 -8.24 6.75 -3.60
C LEU A 335 -7.20 6.14 -2.65
N VAL A 336 -5.96 6.63 -2.75
CA VAL A 336 -4.97 6.44 -1.69
C VAL A 336 -4.52 7.79 -1.16
N ILE A 337 -4.58 7.94 0.16
CA ILE A 337 -4.08 9.12 0.86
C ILE A 337 -2.82 8.72 1.61
N LYS A 338 -1.81 9.58 1.59
CA LYS A 338 -0.51 9.36 2.23
C LYS A 338 -0.04 10.60 2.98
N ASP A 339 0.75 10.39 4.02
CA ASP A 339 1.46 11.43 4.77
C ASP A 339 0.54 12.54 5.31
N HIS A 340 -0.69 12.16 5.71
CA HIS A 340 -1.72 13.07 6.21
C HIS A 340 -2.10 14.20 5.23
N ASP A 341 -1.84 14.00 3.94
CA ASP A 341 -2.14 14.98 2.90
C ASP A 341 -3.66 15.17 2.75
N GLN A 342 -4.08 16.40 2.45
CA GLN A 342 -5.48 16.74 2.28
C GLN A 342 -6.03 16.30 0.91
N GLN A 343 -5.14 15.96 -0.02
CA GLN A 343 -5.47 15.50 -1.36
C GLN A 343 -5.00 14.06 -1.59
N PRO A 344 -5.73 13.28 -2.42
CA PRO A 344 -5.34 11.91 -2.71
C PRO A 344 -3.99 11.90 -3.43
N PHE A 345 -3.12 11.00 -3.00
CA PHE A 345 -1.81 10.79 -3.61
C PHE A 345 -1.93 10.16 -5.01
N ALA A 346 -2.85 9.21 -5.15
CA ALA A 346 -3.19 8.58 -6.43
C ALA A 346 -4.66 8.13 -6.43
N GLN A 347 -5.19 7.91 -7.62
CA GLN A 347 -6.57 7.48 -7.85
C GLN A 347 -6.57 6.26 -8.78
N PHE A 348 -7.49 5.33 -8.52
CA PHE A 348 -7.68 4.11 -9.30
C PHE A 348 -9.17 3.98 -9.65
N PRO A 349 -9.58 4.30 -10.90
CA PRO A 349 -10.97 4.17 -11.32
C PRO A 349 -11.43 2.71 -11.30
N LEU A 350 -12.58 2.45 -10.68
CA LEU A 350 -13.17 1.12 -10.57
C LEU A 350 -14.07 0.88 -11.79
N THR A 351 -13.49 0.27 -12.82
CA THR A 351 -14.16 -0.04 -14.08
C THR A 351 -14.30 -1.56 -14.26
N ALA A 352 -14.91 -2.01 -15.35
CA ALA A 352 -15.03 -3.45 -15.65
C ALA A 352 -13.68 -4.19 -15.76
N VAL A 353 -12.57 -3.46 -15.94
CA VAL A 353 -11.21 -4.02 -16.03
C VAL A 353 -10.51 -4.05 -14.66
N ALA A 354 -11.09 -3.43 -13.62
CA ALA A 354 -10.55 -3.36 -12.26
C ALA A 354 -10.65 -4.71 -11.51
N THR A 355 -9.92 -5.71 -11.99
CA THR A 355 -9.88 -7.05 -11.39
C THR A 355 -9.15 -7.05 -10.04
N THR A 356 -9.49 -8.00 -9.16
CA THR A 356 -8.85 -8.18 -7.84
C THR A 356 -7.31 -8.18 -7.88
N PRO A 357 -6.62 -8.83 -8.84
CA PRO A 357 -5.16 -8.79 -8.91
C PRO A 357 -4.59 -7.38 -9.17
N LEU A 358 -5.28 -6.57 -9.98
CA LEU A 358 -4.86 -5.19 -10.26
C LEU A 358 -5.07 -4.30 -9.02
N ILE A 359 -6.20 -4.45 -8.33
CA ILE A 359 -6.47 -3.74 -7.07
C ILE A 359 -5.45 -4.15 -6.00
N SER A 360 -5.13 -5.44 -5.89
CA SER A 360 -4.10 -5.93 -4.97
C SER A 360 -2.73 -5.35 -5.30
N THR A 361 -2.38 -5.27 -6.59
CA THR A 361 -1.12 -4.63 -7.03
C THR A 361 -1.10 -3.14 -6.65
N PHE A 362 -2.21 -2.42 -6.85
CA PHE A 362 -2.35 -1.02 -6.44
C PHE A 362 -2.18 -0.85 -4.93
N PHE A 363 -2.84 -1.69 -4.12
CA PHE A 363 -2.67 -1.72 -2.67
C PHE A 363 -1.22 -1.96 -2.26
N GLN A 364 -0.59 -3.01 -2.78
CA GLN A 364 0.79 -3.35 -2.44
C GLN A 364 1.79 -2.27 -2.85
N HIS A 365 1.55 -1.59 -3.99
CA HIS A 365 2.38 -0.50 -4.46
C HIS A 365 2.26 0.75 -3.59
N HIS A 366 1.06 1.06 -3.10
CA HIS A 366 0.80 2.27 -2.33
C HIS A 366 0.72 2.07 -0.80
N ARG A 367 1.06 0.89 -0.27
CA ARG A 367 0.90 0.56 1.17
C ARG A 367 1.81 1.34 2.14
N THR A 368 2.82 2.06 1.65
CA THR A 368 3.78 2.78 2.51
C THR A 368 3.70 4.30 2.31
N PRO A 369 4.03 5.10 3.35
CA PRO A 369 4.14 6.56 3.24
C PRO A 369 5.15 6.97 2.17
N VAL A 370 5.06 8.21 1.65
CA VAL A 370 6.02 8.74 0.68
C VAL A 370 7.38 8.96 1.33
N LEU A 371 7.37 9.51 2.54
CA LEU A 371 8.55 9.67 3.39
C LEU A 371 8.27 9.01 4.74
N GLN A 372 9.16 8.12 5.17
CA GLN A 372 9.05 7.48 6.48
C GLN A 372 10.35 7.53 7.27
N GLN A 373 10.25 7.58 8.59
CA GLN A 373 11.41 7.39 9.45
C GLN A 373 11.85 5.93 9.38
N LEU A 374 13.11 5.69 9.02
CA LEU A 374 13.74 4.38 9.12
C LEU A 374 14.08 4.11 10.59
N THR A 375 13.47 3.07 11.13
CA THR A 375 13.68 2.57 12.49
C THR A 375 14.05 1.11 12.45
N SER A 376 14.37 0.50 13.60
CA SER A 376 14.66 -0.93 13.66
C SER A 376 13.45 -1.79 13.31
N GLU A 377 12.24 -1.22 13.34
CA GLU A 377 10.98 -1.92 13.15
C GLU A 377 10.58 -2.01 11.67
N ASN A 378 10.83 -0.97 10.86
CA ASN A 378 10.52 -0.98 9.43
C ASN A 378 11.75 -1.16 8.52
N PHE A 379 12.95 -1.30 9.10
CA PHE A 379 14.19 -1.42 8.33
C PHE A 379 14.14 -2.54 7.29
N ALA A 380 13.65 -3.72 7.69
CA ALA A 380 13.58 -4.88 6.80
C ALA A 380 12.57 -4.66 5.67
N ASP A 381 11.44 -3.99 5.94
CA ASP A 381 10.42 -3.70 4.94
C ASP A 381 10.90 -2.74 3.86
N VAL A 382 11.73 -1.77 4.24
CA VAL A 382 12.31 -0.80 3.30
C VAL A 382 13.50 -1.41 2.55
N MET A 383 14.49 -1.94 3.28
CA MET A 383 15.78 -2.30 2.70
C MET A 383 15.76 -3.66 1.99
N LYS A 384 14.91 -4.60 2.44
CA LYS A 384 14.73 -5.92 1.80
C LYS A 384 13.42 -5.98 1.02
N HIS A 385 12.93 -4.85 0.51
CA HIS A 385 11.71 -4.79 -0.25
C HIS A 385 11.81 -5.66 -1.52
N PRO A 386 10.77 -6.45 -1.89
CA PRO A 386 10.83 -7.36 -3.06
C PRO A 386 11.15 -6.66 -4.38
N ALA A 387 10.70 -5.40 -4.53
CA ALA A 387 10.99 -4.58 -5.71
C ALA A 387 12.42 -4.02 -5.79
N LYS A 388 13.27 -4.29 -4.78
CA LYS A 388 14.70 -3.91 -4.72
C LYS A 388 14.93 -2.41 -5.02
N PRO A 389 14.23 -1.51 -4.32
CA PRO A 389 14.25 -0.07 -4.60
C PRO A 389 15.62 0.55 -4.43
N LEU A 390 15.85 1.68 -5.10
CA LEU A 390 16.83 2.65 -4.62
C LEU A 390 16.25 3.38 -3.40
N VAL A 391 17.03 3.51 -2.34
CA VAL A 391 16.61 4.19 -1.11
C VAL A 391 17.38 5.49 -0.97
N VAL A 392 16.68 6.62 -1.03
CA VAL A 392 17.22 7.93 -0.65
C VAL A 392 17.13 8.02 0.87
N LEU A 393 18.27 7.90 1.54
CA LEU A 393 18.37 7.89 2.99
C LEU A 393 19.02 9.18 3.46
N THR A 394 18.32 9.94 4.29
CA THR A 394 18.84 11.14 4.95
C THR A 394 18.98 10.91 6.45
N ALA A 395 20.20 10.99 6.96
CA ALA A 395 20.48 10.91 8.39
C ALA A 395 20.57 12.33 8.98
N PHE A 396 19.72 12.63 9.97
CA PHE A 396 19.73 13.91 10.70
C PHE A 396 20.38 13.74 12.08
N ASP A 397 21.03 14.80 12.58
CA ASP A 397 21.46 14.87 13.99
C ASP A 397 20.26 15.31 14.85
N MET A 398 19.36 14.37 15.14
CA MET A 398 18.11 14.66 15.86
C MET A 398 18.32 15.04 17.33
N GLU A 399 19.54 14.85 17.87
CA GLU A 399 19.87 15.21 19.25
C GLU A 399 20.30 16.68 19.37
N LYS A 400 21.10 17.18 18.41
CA LYS A 400 21.60 18.57 18.46
C LYS A 400 20.81 19.56 17.64
N MET A 401 20.14 19.12 16.57
CA MET A 401 19.42 20.01 15.67
C MET A 401 18.18 20.62 16.38
N PRO A 402 17.96 21.94 16.29
CA PRO A 402 16.73 22.55 16.79
C PRO A 402 15.50 21.88 16.17
N LYS A 403 14.46 21.62 16.99
CA LYS A 403 13.26 20.91 16.54
C LYS A 403 12.59 21.56 15.32
N THR A 404 12.61 22.89 15.23
CA THR A 404 12.06 23.67 14.10
C THR A 404 12.85 23.45 12.81
N GLU A 405 14.18 23.42 12.91
CA GLU A 405 15.08 23.21 11.76
C GLU A 405 14.98 21.76 11.26
N LEU A 406 14.85 20.81 12.20
CA LEU A 406 14.61 19.40 11.88
C LEU A 406 13.27 19.21 11.18
N SER A 407 12.19 19.81 11.68
CA SER A 407 10.87 19.72 11.03
C SER A 407 10.88 20.33 9.63
N GLU A 408 11.52 21.49 9.44
CA GLU A 408 11.63 22.14 8.13
C GLU A 408 12.45 21.27 7.15
N SER A 409 13.51 20.61 7.63
CA SER A 409 14.33 19.72 6.80
C SER A 409 13.57 18.45 6.41
N ILE A 410 12.80 17.86 7.33
CA ILE A 410 11.94 16.71 7.03
C ILE A 410 10.84 17.10 6.04
N GLU A 411 10.24 18.28 6.18
CA GLU A 411 9.25 18.81 5.25
C GLU A 411 9.85 19.03 3.85
N LYS A 412 11.04 19.64 3.75
CA LYS A 412 11.78 19.75 2.48
C LYS A 412 12.03 18.39 1.83
N LEU A 413 12.45 17.38 2.60
CA LEU A 413 12.64 16.02 2.09
C LEU A 413 11.32 15.40 1.61
N SER A 414 10.23 15.65 2.34
CA SER A 414 8.89 15.18 2.00
C SER A 414 8.42 15.77 0.67
N ASP A 415 8.61 17.07 0.46
CA ASP A 415 8.29 17.75 -0.80
C ASP A 415 9.08 17.19 -1.98
N ILE A 416 10.37 16.95 -1.80
CA ILE A 416 11.23 16.32 -2.82
C ILE A 416 10.71 14.92 -3.16
N ALA A 417 10.39 14.12 -2.14
CA ALA A 417 9.89 12.76 -2.32
C ALA A 417 8.53 12.73 -3.04
N LYS A 418 7.59 13.60 -2.63
CA LYS A 418 6.27 13.75 -3.27
C LYS A 418 6.39 14.14 -4.73
N ARG A 419 7.26 15.11 -5.05
CA ARG A 419 7.51 15.53 -6.44
C ARG A 419 8.14 14.41 -7.24
N TRP A 420 9.10 13.67 -6.68
CA TRP A 420 9.76 12.57 -7.37
C TRP A 420 8.74 11.52 -7.79
N GLN A 421 7.82 11.14 -6.89
CA GLN A 421 6.81 10.13 -7.22
C GLN A 421 5.77 10.62 -8.24
N ARG A 422 5.44 11.91 -8.27
CA ARG A 422 4.54 12.49 -9.30
C ARG A 422 5.21 12.63 -10.67
N GLN A 423 6.50 12.96 -10.68
CA GLN A 423 7.27 13.20 -11.91
C GLN A 423 7.96 11.97 -12.46
N ALA A 424 7.99 10.86 -11.71
CA ALA A 424 8.82 9.67 -11.96
C ALA A 424 8.90 9.38 -13.45
N VAL A 425 10.02 9.85 -14.01
CA VAL A 425 10.39 9.77 -15.41
C VAL A 425 10.35 8.30 -15.80
N ARG A 426 9.93 7.99 -17.03
CA ARG A 426 10.02 6.63 -17.61
C ARG A 426 11.49 6.26 -17.80
N LEU A 427 12.20 6.04 -16.69
CA LEU A 427 13.57 5.54 -16.67
C LEU A 427 13.55 4.08 -17.12
N THR A 428 14.64 3.63 -17.73
CA THR A 428 14.80 2.25 -18.23
C THR A 428 14.78 1.21 -17.09
N ASP A 429 15.08 1.63 -15.86
CA ASP A 429 14.96 0.85 -14.63
C ASP A 429 13.60 1.15 -13.97
N THR A 430 12.74 0.13 -13.89
CA THR A 430 11.37 0.22 -13.35
C THR A 430 11.32 0.08 -11.82
N ARG A 431 12.47 -0.03 -11.14
CA ARG A 431 12.51 -0.17 -9.68
C ARG A 431 12.00 1.11 -9.01
N PRO A 432 11.25 1.00 -7.90
CA PRO A 432 10.77 2.17 -7.19
C PRO A 432 11.91 2.87 -6.43
N THR A 433 11.74 4.17 -6.18
CA THR A 433 12.59 4.93 -5.25
C THR A 433 11.84 5.17 -3.95
N ILE A 434 12.44 4.80 -2.82
CA ILE A 434 11.87 5.03 -1.47
C ILE A 434 12.68 6.12 -0.78
N PHE A 435 12.00 7.08 -0.18
CA PHE A 435 12.63 8.13 0.62
C PHE A 435 12.46 7.79 2.10
N VAL A 436 13.56 7.86 2.84
CA VAL A 436 13.56 7.67 4.29
C VAL A 436 14.48 8.67 4.98
N TYR A 437 14.13 8.99 6.22
CA TYR A 437 15.04 9.69 7.12
C TYR A 437 15.32 8.87 8.37
N MET A 438 16.42 9.16 9.07
CA MET A 438 16.73 8.44 10.30
C MET A 438 17.48 9.29 11.31
N ASP A 439 17.47 8.82 12.56
CA ASP A 439 18.28 9.35 13.64
C ASP A 439 19.75 8.94 13.42
N GLY A 440 20.52 9.87 12.88
CA GLY A 440 21.93 9.65 12.53
C GLY A 440 22.82 9.44 13.76
N GLU A 441 22.45 9.99 14.91
CA GLU A 441 23.23 9.88 16.14
C GLU A 441 23.05 8.49 16.77
N ARG A 442 21.80 8.05 16.91
CA ARG A 442 21.44 6.71 17.39
C ARG A 442 22.00 5.61 16.49
N TRP A 443 22.06 5.83 15.17
CA TRP A 443 22.55 4.85 14.19
C TRP A 443 23.99 5.08 13.73
N SER A 444 24.71 6.01 14.36
CA SER A 444 26.05 6.44 13.97
C SER A 444 27.07 5.32 13.72
N LYS A 445 27.11 4.30 14.60
CA LYS A 445 28.02 3.14 14.42
C LYS A 445 27.70 2.36 13.14
N TRP A 446 26.41 2.13 12.89
CA TRP A 446 25.94 1.41 11.71
C TRP A 446 26.17 2.23 10.44
N LEU A 447 25.82 3.52 10.45
CA LEU A 447 26.06 4.46 9.34
C LEU A 447 27.54 4.57 8.96
N LYS A 448 28.43 4.59 9.97
CA LYS A 448 29.88 4.57 9.74
C LYS A 448 30.33 3.26 9.11
N SER A 449 29.82 2.12 9.58
CA SER A 449 30.21 0.81 9.06
C SER A 449 29.70 0.57 7.64
N MET A 450 28.45 0.93 7.37
CA MET A 450 27.78 0.64 6.10
C MET A 450 28.05 1.67 5.02
N TYR A 451 28.05 2.96 5.36
CA TYR A 451 28.11 4.06 4.38
C TYR A 451 29.26 5.02 4.63
N GLY A 452 30.11 4.75 5.62
CA GLY A 452 31.22 5.62 6.01
C GLY A 452 30.79 6.95 6.64
N ILE A 453 29.49 7.18 6.86
CA ILE A 453 28.94 8.43 7.41
C ILE A 453 29.31 8.51 8.89
N ARG A 454 29.97 9.60 9.28
CA ARG A 454 30.38 9.86 10.67
C ARG A 454 29.48 10.92 11.28
N LYS A 455 29.36 10.93 12.61
CA LYS A 455 28.50 11.85 13.36
C LYS A 455 28.78 13.32 13.01
N GLU A 456 30.05 13.66 12.79
CA GLU A 456 30.50 15.02 12.50
C GLU A 456 30.10 15.50 11.09
N ARG A 457 29.61 14.59 10.24
CA ARG A 457 29.16 14.88 8.87
C ARG A 457 27.62 14.92 8.76
N LEU A 458 26.90 14.84 9.87
CA LEU A 458 25.44 14.97 9.86
C LEU A 458 25.02 16.45 9.72
N PRO A 459 23.91 16.75 9.02
CA PRO A 459 23.06 15.82 8.29
C PRO A 459 23.71 15.33 6.99
N ALA A 460 23.40 14.09 6.58
CA ALA A 460 23.96 13.49 5.37
C ALA A 460 22.90 12.72 4.59
N THR A 461 22.87 12.90 3.27
CA THR A 461 22.00 12.15 2.35
C THR A 461 22.84 11.20 1.51
N VAL A 462 22.37 9.96 1.35
CA VAL A 462 22.96 8.95 0.48
C VAL A 462 21.88 8.22 -0.31
N ILE A 463 22.24 7.73 -1.49
CA ILE A 463 21.40 6.84 -2.29
C ILE A 463 21.93 5.43 -2.11
N VAL A 464 21.05 4.50 -1.73
CA VAL A 464 21.42 3.14 -1.35
C VAL A 464 20.75 2.13 -2.29
N ASP A 465 21.54 1.22 -2.86
CA ASP A 465 21.07 -0.01 -3.47
C ASP A 465 21.41 -1.17 -2.54
N HIS A 466 20.50 -1.46 -1.60
CA HIS A 466 20.75 -2.45 -0.55
C HIS A 466 20.91 -3.86 -1.12
N HIS A 467 20.20 -4.19 -2.20
CA HIS A 467 20.28 -5.50 -2.83
C HIS A 467 21.66 -5.75 -3.46
N ARG A 468 22.26 -4.72 -4.08
CA ARG A 468 23.60 -4.81 -4.66
C ARG A 468 24.72 -4.49 -3.67
N LEU A 469 24.38 -4.09 -2.43
CA LEU A 469 25.32 -3.64 -1.42
C LEU A 469 26.16 -2.45 -1.91
N LEU A 470 25.49 -1.54 -2.63
CA LEU A 470 26.08 -0.32 -3.17
C LEU A 470 25.43 0.91 -2.54
N TYR A 471 26.20 1.99 -2.46
CA TYR A 471 25.68 3.30 -2.11
C TYR A 471 26.44 4.42 -2.83
N TYR A 472 25.80 5.57 -2.91
CA TYR A 472 26.31 6.80 -3.51
C TYR A 472 26.18 7.92 -2.48
N ASP A 473 27.24 8.68 -2.28
CA ASP A 473 27.30 9.75 -1.29
C ASP A 473 27.75 11.11 -1.86
N HIS A 474 28.05 11.16 -3.16
CA HIS A 474 28.43 12.37 -3.88
C HIS A 474 27.85 12.39 -5.29
N ASP A 475 27.70 13.59 -5.84
CA ASP A 475 27.33 13.82 -7.23
C ASP A 475 28.50 13.59 -8.19
N SER A 476 28.26 13.79 -9.49
CA SER A 476 29.29 13.66 -10.54
C SER A 476 30.46 14.64 -10.37
N GLY A 477 30.24 15.77 -9.69
CA GLY A 477 31.24 16.76 -9.31
C GLY A 477 32.00 16.42 -8.01
N LYS A 478 31.73 15.27 -7.38
CA LYS A 478 32.26 14.85 -6.08
C LYS A 478 31.82 15.75 -4.91
N ALA A 479 30.76 16.52 -5.06
CA ALA A 479 30.15 17.25 -3.94
C ALA A 479 29.12 16.36 -3.22
N PRO A 480 28.97 16.47 -1.89
CA PRO A 480 27.93 15.74 -1.18
C PRO A 480 26.54 16.19 -1.61
N PHE A 481 25.56 15.29 -1.56
CA PHE A 481 24.18 15.63 -1.93
C PHE A 481 23.59 16.67 -0.98
N ARG A 482 23.00 17.71 -1.57
CA ARG A 482 22.30 18.77 -0.84
C ARG A 482 20.82 18.40 -0.75
N LEU A 483 20.15 18.83 0.32
CA LEU A 483 18.72 18.63 0.51
C LEU A 483 17.91 19.63 -0.35
N GLU A 484 18.15 19.58 -1.65
CA GLU A 484 17.56 20.43 -2.68
C GLU A 484 17.04 19.54 -3.80
N HIS A 485 15.95 19.98 -4.45
CA HIS A 485 15.26 19.24 -5.51
C HIS A 485 16.23 18.77 -6.60
N ASP A 486 16.94 19.71 -7.24
CA ASP A 486 17.83 19.41 -8.37
C ASP A 486 18.98 18.47 -7.99
N SER A 487 19.51 18.61 -6.76
CA SER A 487 20.61 17.78 -6.27
C SER A 487 20.18 16.33 -6.08
N ILE A 488 19.03 16.10 -5.43
CA ILE A 488 18.55 14.73 -5.17
C ILE A 488 18.01 14.09 -6.45
N PHE A 489 17.26 14.82 -7.27
CA PHE A 489 16.73 14.30 -8.53
C PHE A 489 17.85 13.90 -9.48
N GLY A 490 18.80 14.80 -9.71
CA GLY A 490 19.96 14.52 -10.56
C GLY A 490 20.80 13.36 -10.03
N ALA A 491 20.94 13.22 -8.71
CA ALA A 491 21.65 12.11 -8.10
C ALA A 491 20.93 10.76 -8.29
N VAL A 492 19.61 10.70 -8.07
CA VAL A 492 18.81 9.48 -8.25
C VAL A 492 18.79 9.06 -9.72
N GLU A 493 18.55 10.00 -10.63
CA GLU A 493 18.59 9.74 -12.07
C GLU A 493 19.97 9.25 -12.51
N SER A 494 21.04 9.92 -12.07
CA SER A 494 22.41 9.51 -12.38
C SER A 494 22.78 8.15 -11.78
N ALA A 495 22.23 7.79 -10.61
CA ALA A 495 22.39 6.46 -10.03
C ALA A 495 21.68 5.38 -10.86
N TYR A 496 20.48 5.65 -11.35
CA TYR A 496 19.76 4.74 -12.25
C TYR A 496 20.47 4.54 -13.58
N LEU A 497 20.99 5.62 -14.17
CA LEU A 497 21.71 5.60 -15.45
C LEU A 497 23.16 5.07 -15.31
N GLY A 498 23.65 4.84 -14.08
CA GLY A 498 25.00 4.35 -13.83
C GLY A 498 26.11 5.39 -14.05
N PHE A 499 25.77 6.69 -14.02
CA PHE A 499 26.73 7.78 -14.16
C PHE A 499 27.46 8.12 -12.85
N LEU A 500 26.89 7.77 -11.69
CA LEU A 500 27.56 7.93 -10.40
C LEU A 500 28.53 6.78 -10.12
N THR A 501 29.64 7.07 -9.46
CA THR A 501 30.60 6.06 -9.03
C THR A 501 30.11 5.38 -7.74
N PRO A 502 29.77 4.08 -7.75
CA PRO A 502 29.26 3.42 -6.55
C PRO A 502 30.36 3.13 -5.54
N LYS A 503 29.99 3.11 -4.26
CA LYS A 503 30.79 2.59 -3.16
C LYS A 503 30.14 1.32 -2.62
N HIS A 504 30.94 0.40 -2.08
CA HIS A 504 30.44 -0.83 -1.47
C HIS A 504 30.12 -0.61 0.00
N SER A 505 28.98 -1.13 0.46
CA SER A 505 28.59 -1.08 1.87
C SER A 505 29.24 -2.16 2.74
N GLU A 506 29.87 -3.16 2.13
CA GLU A 506 30.65 -4.19 2.81
C GLU A 506 32.09 -3.72 3.10
N ASN A 507 32.58 -4.06 4.29
CA ASN A 507 34.00 -3.87 4.61
C ASN A 507 34.87 -4.74 3.68
N PHE A 508 36.13 -4.35 3.46
CA PHE A 508 37.05 -5.05 2.56
C PHE A 508 37.21 -6.55 2.88
N ILE A 509 37.14 -6.91 4.17
CA ILE A 509 37.22 -8.30 4.64
C ILE A 509 35.98 -9.10 4.24
N GLU A 510 34.78 -8.54 4.41
CA GLU A 510 33.51 -9.18 4.03
C GLU A 510 33.43 -9.42 2.52
N ARG A 511 33.90 -8.45 1.73
CA ARG A 511 34.02 -8.59 0.25
C ARG A 511 34.96 -9.73 -0.16
N THR A 512 36.08 -9.87 0.55
CA THR A 512 37.06 -10.92 0.26
C THR A 512 36.51 -12.31 0.62
N VAL A 513 35.82 -12.43 1.76
CA VAL A 513 35.17 -13.67 2.20
C VAL A 513 34.05 -14.09 1.26
N ARG A 514 33.19 -13.15 0.81
CA ARG A 514 32.13 -13.46 -0.16
C ARG A 514 32.70 -13.90 -1.50
N SER A 515 33.72 -13.20 -2.01
CA SER A 515 34.38 -13.58 -3.27
C SER A 515 35.02 -14.98 -3.19
N LEU A 516 35.59 -15.35 -2.04
CA LEU A 516 36.07 -16.71 -1.79
C LEU A 516 34.94 -17.72 -1.74
N ASN A 517 33.84 -17.41 -1.06
CA ASN A 517 32.68 -18.30 -0.95
C ASN A 517 32.01 -18.54 -2.31
N ASP A 518 31.76 -17.48 -3.09
CA ASP A 518 31.17 -17.55 -4.43
C ASP A 518 32.06 -18.40 -5.38
N ARG A 519 33.40 -18.28 -5.25
CA ARG A 519 34.35 -19.11 -6.00
C ARG A 519 34.35 -20.57 -5.55
N LEU A 520 34.25 -20.83 -4.25
CA LEU A 520 34.18 -22.19 -3.70
C LEU A 520 32.87 -22.88 -4.10
N GLU A 521 31.76 -22.17 -4.14
CA GLU A 521 30.47 -22.68 -4.58
C GLU A 521 30.45 -22.95 -6.10
N TYR A 522 31.10 -22.08 -6.89
CA TYR A 522 31.35 -22.34 -8.32
C TYR A 522 32.24 -23.57 -8.53
N ILE A 523 33.34 -23.70 -7.78
CA ILE A 523 34.22 -24.88 -7.85
C ILE A 523 33.46 -26.15 -7.45
N GLY A 524 32.65 -26.09 -6.40
CA GLY A 524 31.82 -27.20 -5.93
C GLY A 524 30.78 -27.63 -6.96
N SER A 525 30.04 -26.68 -7.53
CA SER A 525 29.04 -26.97 -8.58
C SER A 525 29.68 -27.47 -9.87
N SER A 526 30.83 -26.93 -10.28
CA SER A 526 31.60 -27.44 -11.43
C SER A 526 32.16 -28.84 -11.17
N ALA A 527 32.58 -29.13 -9.94
CA ALA A 527 33.06 -30.46 -9.55
C ALA A 527 31.97 -31.53 -9.55
N VAL A 528 30.74 -31.15 -9.20
CA VAL A 528 29.57 -32.03 -9.31
C VAL A 528 29.14 -32.21 -10.76
N ALA A 529 29.19 -31.15 -11.59
CA ALA A 529 28.80 -31.20 -12.99
C ALA A 529 29.81 -31.98 -13.88
N HIS A 530 31.10 -31.95 -13.53
CA HIS A 530 32.18 -32.56 -14.31
C HIS A 530 33.13 -33.39 -13.44
N PRO A 531 32.67 -34.51 -12.86
CA PRO A 531 33.42 -35.28 -11.87
C PRO A 531 34.75 -35.82 -12.40
N PHE A 532 34.79 -36.29 -13.65
CA PHE A 532 36.02 -36.83 -14.26
C PHE A 532 37.09 -35.75 -14.52
N VAL A 533 36.67 -34.55 -14.92
CA VAL A 533 37.58 -33.42 -15.16
C VAL A 533 38.15 -32.95 -13.82
N SER A 534 37.33 -32.83 -12.78
CA SER A 534 37.77 -32.43 -11.45
C SER A 534 38.71 -33.44 -10.80
N VAL A 535 38.45 -34.75 -10.96
CA VAL A 535 39.40 -35.79 -10.54
C VAL A 535 40.72 -35.67 -11.30
N GLY A 536 40.68 -35.44 -12.61
CA GLY A 536 41.87 -35.23 -13.43
C GLY A 536 42.72 -34.03 -12.96
N VAL A 537 42.08 -32.92 -12.61
CA VAL A 537 42.77 -31.72 -12.09
C VAL A 537 43.41 -32.00 -10.72
N VAL A 538 42.71 -32.68 -9.80
CA VAL A 538 43.25 -33.02 -8.48
C VAL A 538 44.41 -34.01 -8.59
N VAL A 539 44.27 -35.05 -9.42
CA VAL A 539 45.35 -36.04 -9.67
C VAL A 539 46.55 -35.35 -10.32
N GLY A 540 46.34 -34.48 -11.29
CA GLY A 540 47.40 -33.70 -11.92
C GLY A 540 48.12 -32.78 -10.94
N PHE A 541 47.39 -32.10 -10.05
CA PHE A 541 47.97 -31.26 -9.02
C PHE A 541 48.78 -32.07 -8.00
N LEU A 542 48.24 -33.20 -7.52
CA LEU A 542 48.94 -34.09 -6.60
C LEU A 542 50.20 -34.70 -7.24
N ALA A 543 50.13 -35.13 -8.50
CA ALA A 543 51.27 -35.65 -9.24
C ALA A 543 52.34 -34.56 -9.44
N GLY A 544 51.94 -33.33 -9.76
CA GLY A 544 52.83 -32.18 -9.85
C GLY A 544 53.49 -31.83 -8.52
N ALA A 545 52.73 -31.83 -7.42
CA ALA A 545 53.25 -31.61 -6.08
C ALA A 545 54.23 -32.72 -5.67
N LEU A 546 53.90 -33.99 -5.95
CA LEU A 546 54.80 -35.13 -5.74
C LEU A 546 56.06 -35.02 -6.57
N TRP A 547 55.96 -34.56 -7.81
CA TRP A 547 57.12 -34.33 -8.67
C TRP A 547 58.02 -33.21 -8.13
N VAL A 548 57.44 -32.11 -7.65
CA VAL A 548 58.20 -31.02 -7.01
C VAL A 548 58.88 -31.50 -5.73
N VAL A 549 58.16 -32.22 -4.85
CA VAL A 549 58.72 -32.80 -3.62
C VAL A 549 59.83 -33.79 -3.95
N ARG A 550 59.62 -34.66 -4.94
CA ARG A 550 60.64 -35.62 -5.38
C ARG A 550 61.88 -34.91 -5.91
N ARG A 551 61.72 -33.84 -6.67
CA ARG A 551 62.83 -33.05 -7.21
C ARG A 551 63.61 -32.34 -6.09
N LEU A 552 62.91 -31.81 -5.08
CA LEU A 552 63.54 -31.22 -3.90
C LEU A 552 64.27 -32.25 -3.02
N VAL A 553 63.81 -33.51 -3.00
CA VAL A 553 64.45 -34.61 -2.24
C VAL A 553 65.60 -35.27 -3.01
N GLU A 554 65.53 -35.33 -4.35
CA GLU A 554 66.63 -35.83 -5.20
C GLU A 554 67.86 -34.88 -5.19
N ASP A 555 67.67 -33.59 -4.92
CA ASP A 555 68.75 -32.62 -4.74
C ASP A 555 69.51 -32.79 -3.39
N ASP A 556 69.01 -33.61 -2.46
CA ASP A 556 69.60 -33.88 -1.13
C ASP A 556 70.28 -35.26 -0.98
N LEU A 557 70.40 -36.05 -2.05
CA LEU A 557 71.15 -37.32 -2.02
C LEU A 557 72.65 -37.09 -2.36
N PRO A 558 73.59 -37.32 -1.42
CA PRO A 558 75.01 -37.13 -1.69
C PRO A 558 75.52 -38.21 -2.66
N THR A 559 75.79 -37.80 -3.89
CA THR A 559 76.57 -38.62 -4.83
C THR A 559 78.02 -38.67 -4.33
N GLY A 560 78.46 -39.87 -3.98
CA GLY A 560 79.74 -40.08 -3.33
C GLY A 560 80.96 -39.71 -4.18
N SER A 561 81.96 -39.12 -3.52
CA SER A 561 83.36 -39.49 -3.71
C SER A 561 84.10 -39.34 -2.38
N TYR A 562 84.27 -40.45 -1.68
CA TYR A 562 85.07 -40.53 -0.44
C TYR A 562 86.55 -40.63 -0.87
N GLN A 563 87.28 -39.51 -0.87
CA GLN A 563 88.75 -39.54 -0.96
C GLN A 563 89.33 -39.78 0.44
N SER A 564 89.92 -40.96 0.62
CA SER A 564 90.65 -41.32 1.83
C SER A 564 92.07 -40.75 1.80
N THR A 565 92.39 -39.82 2.71
CA THR A 565 93.77 -39.48 3.07
C THR A 565 93.96 -39.61 4.58
N HIS A 566 94.25 -40.85 5.02
CA HIS A 566 94.80 -41.10 6.35
C HIS A 566 96.32 -40.90 6.30
N THR A 567 96.83 -39.79 6.84
CA THR A 567 98.24 -39.64 7.20
C THR A 567 98.44 -40.11 8.63
N TRP A 568 99.10 -41.25 8.80
CA TRP A 568 99.50 -41.83 10.08
C TRP A 568 100.89 -41.33 10.47
N LYS A 569 101.04 -40.73 11.67
CA LYS A 569 102.33 -40.32 12.27
C LYS A 569 102.65 -41.29 13.43
N PRO A 570 103.79 -42.01 13.44
CA PRO A 570 104.22 -42.75 14.61
C PRO A 570 105.00 -41.82 15.57
N SER A 571 104.65 -41.85 16.85
CA SER A 571 105.54 -41.38 17.92
C SER A 571 106.35 -42.56 18.45
N ASN A 572 107.69 -42.47 18.36
CA ASN A 572 108.59 -43.30 19.16
C ASN A 572 109.39 -42.36 20.08
N ARG A 573 109.41 -42.68 21.38
CA ARG A 573 110.51 -42.31 22.27
C ARG A 573 110.66 -43.39 23.35
N MET A 574 111.79 -44.09 23.31
CA MET A 574 112.48 -44.55 24.51
C MET A 574 113.93 -44.06 24.40
N ASP A 575 114.29 -43.28 25.42
CA ASP A 575 115.61 -42.93 25.97
C ASP A 575 115.71 -41.42 26.27
#